data_AF-B3T2P6-F1
#
_entry.id   AF-B3T2P6-F1
#
_cell.length_a   1.000
_cell.length_b   1.000
_cell.length_c   1.000
_cell.angle_alpha   90.00
_cell.angle_beta   90.00
_cell.angle_gamma   90.00
#
_symmetry.space_group_name_H-M   'P 1'
#
loop_
_entity.id
_entity.type
_entity.pdbx_description
1 polymer ?
#
loop_
_entity_poly.entity_id
_entity_poly.type
_entity_poly.pdbx_seq_one_letter_code
_entity_poly.pdbx_strand_id
1 'polypeptide(L)'
;MQYNPLLHKLDDKKGDIMISKRQLTGDIENNSIMSYPLSSGKDGIKIQPDKMEPEILYHCIYQNKIMLVYKDHNEILNCYEIDDDEIVSRVKTSNNEYIEKILEEYIEKENLKKK
;
A
#
# COMPACT_ATOMS: atom_id res chain seq x y z
N MET A 1 12.68 -16.27 14.99
CA MET A 1 11.99 -14.97 15.00
C MET A 1 12.28 -14.30 13.67
N GLN A 2 11.28 -14.18 12.79
CA GLN A 2 11.46 -13.58 11.46
C GLN A 2 11.34 -12.06 11.64
N TYR A 3 12.41 -11.33 11.33
CA TYR A 3 12.43 -9.86 11.38
C TYR A 3 11.50 -9.32 10.29
N ASN A 4 10.45 -8.58 10.69
CA ASN A 4 9.55 -7.91 9.74
C ASN A 4 9.88 -6.40 9.74
N PRO A 5 10.56 -5.89 8.69
CA PRO A 5 11.01 -4.50 8.62
C PRO A 5 9.86 -3.50 8.51
N LEU A 6 8.68 -3.90 8.02
CA LEU A 6 7.47 -3.06 8.05
C LEU A 6 7.20 -2.57 9.45
N LEU A 7 7.17 -3.51 10.37
CA LEU A 7 6.71 -3.26 11.72
C LEU A 7 7.69 -2.38 12.49
N HIS A 8 8.99 -2.56 12.29
CA HIS A 8 9.99 -1.70 12.92
C HIS A 8 9.89 -0.25 12.40
N LYS A 9 9.62 -0.05 11.10
CA LYS A 9 9.41 1.30 10.55
C LYS A 9 8.08 1.93 10.97
N LEU A 10 7.04 1.12 11.19
CA LEU A 10 5.75 1.56 11.74
C LEU A 10 5.85 1.88 13.24
N ASP A 11 6.61 1.11 14.02
CA ASP A 11 6.82 1.33 15.46
C ASP A 11 7.70 2.56 15.73
N ASP A 12 8.75 2.78 14.92
CA ASP A 12 9.63 3.97 15.01
C ASP A 12 8.88 5.26 14.64
N LYS A 13 7.87 5.17 13.78
CA LYS A 13 7.01 6.28 13.37
C LYS A 13 5.67 6.19 14.08
N LYS A 14 5.64 6.66 15.32
CA LYS A 14 4.40 7.05 16.04
C LYS A 14 3.56 8.14 15.33
N GLY A 15 3.90 8.51 14.09
CA GLY A 15 3.19 9.44 13.22
C GLY A 15 2.47 8.67 12.12
N ASP A 16 1.19 8.99 11.96
CA ASP A 16 0.22 8.30 11.13
C ASP A 16 0.73 8.07 9.69
N ILE A 17 1.15 6.85 9.36
CA ILE A 17 1.41 6.47 7.96
C ILE A 17 0.07 6.45 7.24
N MET A 18 -0.11 7.38 6.31
CA MET A 18 -1.35 7.51 5.54
C MET A 18 -1.33 6.53 4.35
N ILE A 19 -2.37 5.71 4.23
CA ILE A 19 -2.56 4.87 3.04
C ILE A 19 -3.15 5.73 1.91
N SER A 20 -2.55 5.65 0.72
CA SER A 20 -2.95 6.47 -0.44
C SER A 20 -4.34 6.12 -0.94
N LYS A 21 -5.17 7.15 -1.11
CA LYS A 21 -6.53 7.07 -1.65
C LYS A 21 -6.60 6.85 -3.14
N ARG A 22 -7.25 5.77 -3.59
CA ARG A 22 -7.46 5.49 -5.03
C ARG A 22 -8.82 6.01 -5.50
N GLN A 23 -8.85 7.25 -6.00
CA GLN A 23 -10.06 7.79 -6.64
C GLN A 23 -10.13 7.34 -8.11
N LEU A 24 -11.14 6.54 -8.46
CA LEU A 24 -11.46 6.22 -9.85
C LEU A 24 -12.66 7.09 -10.26
N THR A 25 -12.42 8.15 -11.03
CA THR A 25 -13.49 8.78 -11.81
C THR A 25 -13.73 7.94 -13.06
N GLY A 26 -14.95 7.42 -13.20
CA GLY A 26 -15.41 6.83 -14.45
C GLY A 26 -15.43 7.86 -15.57
N ASP A 27 -14.98 7.41 -16.74
CA ASP A 27 -15.23 7.93 -18.10
C ASP A 27 -14.67 9.32 -18.53
N ILE A 28 -13.77 9.21 -19.54
CA ILE A 28 -13.48 10.11 -20.68
C ILE A 28 -12.84 11.50 -20.42
N GLU A 29 -11.68 11.69 -21.08
CA GLU A 29 -10.98 12.92 -21.47
C GLU A 29 -11.23 14.20 -20.64
N ASN A 30 -10.26 14.55 -19.78
CA ASN A 30 -9.44 15.76 -19.93
C ASN A 30 -8.55 15.98 -18.68
N ASN A 31 -7.24 15.88 -18.93
CA ASN A 31 -6.11 16.53 -18.25
C ASN A 31 -6.14 16.66 -16.69
N SER A 32 -5.24 15.91 -16.03
CA SER A 32 -4.82 15.98 -14.59
C SER A 32 -5.47 15.01 -13.59
N ILE A 33 -5.76 13.76 -13.98
CA ILE A 33 -5.93 12.68 -12.98
C ILE A 33 -4.54 12.39 -12.40
N MET A 34 -4.34 12.65 -11.10
CA MET A 34 -3.14 12.25 -10.35
C MET A 34 -2.89 10.76 -10.61
N SER A 35 -1.91 10.46 -11.47
CA SER A 35 -1.60 9.11 -11.89
C SER A 35 -1.11 8.31 -10.69
N TYR A 36 -1.91 7.35 -10.22
CA TYR A 36 -1.51 6.44 -9.14
C TYR A 36 -0.15 5.81 -9.47
N PRO A 37 0.83 5.86 -8.55
CA PRO A 37 2.22 5.55 -8.88
C PRO A 37 2.51 4.05 -9.02
N LEU A 38 1.54 3.18 -8.72
CA LEU A 38 1.66 1.74 -8.92
C LEU A 38 0.69 1.19 -9.97
N SER A 39 1.19 0.26 -10.76
CA SER A 39 0.35 -0.58 -11.61
C SER A 39 0.92 -1.99 -11.66
N SER A 40 0.06 -2.99 -11.52
CA SER A 40 0.44 -4.39 -11.73
C SER A 40 0.11 -4.80 -13.17
N GLY A 41 1.02 -5.54 -13.79
CA GLY A 41 0.88 -6.08 -15.15
C GLY A 41 1.39 -7.52 -15.22
N LYS A 42 1.42 -8.08 -16.43
CA LYS A 42 1.89 -9.46 -16.66
C LYS A 42 3.37 -9.67 -16.31
N ASP A 43 4.18 -8.63 -16.50
CA ASP A 43 5.64 -8.68 -16.35
C ASP A 43 6.11 -8.25 -14.95
N GLY A 44 5.20 -7.94 -14.03
CA GLY A 44 5.53 -7.42 -12.70
C GLY A 44 4.76 -6.17 -12.32
N ILE A 45 5.28 -5.48 -11.31
CA ILE A 45 4.72 -4.23 -10.79
C ILE A 45 5.57 -3.08 -11.32
N LYS A 46 4.92 -2.10 -11.94
CA LYS A 46 5.52 -0.84 -12.33
C LYS A 46 5.29 0.17 -11.22
N ILE A 47 6.39 0.74 -10.72
CA ILE A 47 6.40 1.78 -9.69
C ILE A 47 6.92 3.06 -10.35
N GLN A 48 6.29 4.19 -10.07
CA GLN A 48 6.70 5.52 -10.54
C GLN A 48 7.11 6.37 -9.32
N PRO A 49 8.37 6.28 -8.86
CA PRO A 49 8.81 6.92 -7.61
C PRO A 49 8.69 8.45 -7.63
N ASP A 50 8.80 9.07 -8.81
CA ASP A 50 8.65 10.52 -8.99
C ASP A 50 7.22 11.01 -8.73
N LYS A 51 6.23 10.11 -8.70
CA LYS A 51 4.83 10.39 -8.39
C LYS A 51 4.43 9.92 -6.99
N MET A 52 5.39 9.43 -6.20
CA MET A 52 5.17 9.02 -4.83
C MET A 52 5.51 10.15 -3.87
N GLU A 53 4.58 10.45 -2.99
CA GLU A 53 4.83 11.32 -1.85
C GLU A 53 5.56 10.54 -0.75
N PRO A 54 6.61 11.11 -0.14
CA PRO A 54 7.20 10.54 1.06
C PRO A 54 6.14 10.35 2.14
N GLU A 55 6.32 9.32 2.96
CA GLU A 55 5.45 9.01 4.09
C GLU A 55 4.03 8.52 3.74
N ILE A 56 3.73 8.35 2.46
CA ILE A 56 2.49 7.72 1.98
C ILE A 56 2.75 6.24 1.64
N LEU A 57 1.86 5.37 2.13
CA LEU A 57 1.85 3.95 1.80
C LEU A 57 0.92 3.69 0.61
N TYR A 58 1.48 3.18 -0.47
CA TYR A 58 0.71 2.81 -1.66
C TYR A 58 0.58 1.30 -1.75
N HIS A 59 -0.45 0.81 -2.45
CA HIS A 59 -0.76 -0.61 -2.53
C HIS A 59 -1.15 -1.05 -3.96
N CYS A 60 -0.86 -2.29 -4.30
CA CYS A 60 -1.47 -2.94 -5.46
C CYS A 60 -1.59 -4.45 -5.21
N ILE A 61 -2.41 -5.13 -6.02
CA ILE A 61 -2.50 -6.60 -6.00
C ILE A 61 -1.65 -7.15 -7.14
N TYR A 62 -0.75 -8.08 -6.82
CA TYR A 62 0.06 -8.81 -7.78
C TYR A 62 0.25 -10.25 -7.32
N GLN A 63 0.05 -11.22 -8.21
CA GLN A 63 0.22 -12.66 -7.91
C GLN A 63 -0.47 -13.13 -6.62
N ASN A 64 -1.73 -12.73 -6.39
CA ASN A 64 -2.49 -13.06 -5.17
C ASN A 64 -1.87 -12.51 -3.86
N LYS A 65 -0.99 -11.52 -3.94
CA LYS A 65 -0.46 -10.80 -2.77
C LYS A 65 -0.82 -9.33 -2.84
N ILE A 66 -0.94 -8.71 -1.68
CA ILE A 66 -1.00 -7.25 -1.60
C ILE A 66 0.42 -6.74 -1.43
N MET A 67 0.83 -5.88 -2.36
CA MET A 67 2.15 -5.30 -2.40
C MET A 67 2.05 -3.87 -1.92
N LEU A 68 2.71 -3.59 -0.81
CA LEU A 68 2.77 -2.27 -0.18
C LEU A 68 4.10 -1.61 -0.52
N VAL A 69 4.05 -0.37 -0.98
CA VAL A 69 5.24 0.39 -1.36
C VAL A 69 5.23 1.75 -0.66
N TYR A 70 6.34 2.06 -0.02
CA TYR A 70 6.52 3.23 0.82
C TYR A 70 7.82 3.94 0.45
N LYS A 71 7.72 5.23 0.11
CA LYS A 71 8.90 6.10 -0.04
C LYS A 71 9.16 6.78 1.29
N ASP A 72 10.34 6.55 1.87
CA ASP A 72 10.71 7.23 3.12
C ASP A 72 11.34 8.62 2.87
N HIS A 73 11.65 9.33 3.95
CA HIS A 73 12.19 10.70 3.91
C HIS A 73 13.57 10.79 3.25
N ASN A 74 14.31 9.68 3.19
CA ASN A 74 15.59 9.61 2.47
C ASN A 74 15.39 9.19 1.01
N GLU A 75 14.15 9.24 0.52
CA GLU A 75 13.73 8.79 -0.81
C GLU A 75 13.97 7.30 -1.08
N ILE A 76 14.19 6.51 -0.04
CA ILE A 76 14.39 5.07 -0.17
C ILE A 76 13.02 4.41 -0.34
N LEU A 77 12.89 3.63 -1.41
CA LEU A 77 11.71 2.81 -1.66
C LEU A 77 11.77 1.53 -0.84
N ASN A 78 10.70 1.32 -0.08
CA ASN A 78 10.49 0.13 0.72
C ASN A 78 9.30 -0.62 0.16
N CYS A 79 9.47 -1.92 -0.06
CA CYS A 79 8.44 -2.79 -0.63
C CYS A 79 8.17 -3.94 0.32
N TYR A 80 6.91 -4.26 0.49
CA TYR A 80 6.46 -5.28 1.43
C TYR A 80 5.29 -6.07 0.86
N GLU A 81 5.15 -7.31 1.31
CA GLU A 81 4.09 -8.21 0.86
C GLU A 81 3.20 -8.62 2.03
N ILE A 82 1.90 -8.64 1.78
CA ILE A 82 0.92 -9.33 2.61
C ILE A 82 0.48 -10.57 1.83
N ASP A 83 0.80 -11.72 2.40
CA ASP A 83 0.49 -13.06 1.89
C ASP A 83 -0.52 -13.75 2.83
N ASP A 84 -1.54 -12.99 3.21
CA ASP A 84 -2.67 -13.45 4.03
C ASP A 84 -3.90 -13.54 3.11
N ASP A 85 -4.31 -14.76 2.80
CA ASP A 85 -5.41 -15.03 1.87
C ASP A 85 -6.74 -14.38 2.31
N GLU A 86 -6.99 -14.24 3.61
CA GLU A 86 -8.19 -13.58 4.12
C GLU A 86 -8.19 -12.10 3.72
N ILE A 87 -7.07 -11.44 3.97
CA ILE A 87 -6.90 -10.00 3.69
C ILE A 87 -6.84 -9.74 2.20
N VAL A 88 -6.10 -10.56 1.44
CA VAL A 88 -6.05 -10.50 -0.02
C VAL A 88 -7.45 -10.65 -0.61
N SER A 89 -8.24 -11.62 -0.13
CA SER A 89 -9.62 -11.82 -0.59
C SER A 89 -10.51 -10.62 -0.28
N ARG A 90 -10.43 -10.08 0.95
CA ARG A 90 -11.15 -8.86 1.35
C ARG A 90 -10.81 -7.68 0.45
N VAL A 91 -9.53 -7.43 0.19
CA VAL A 91 -9.09 -6.33 -0.69
C VAL A 91 -9.57 -6.53 -2.12
N LYS A 92 -9.50 -7.76 -2.67
CA LYS A 92 -9.99 -8.06 -4.03
C LYS A 92 -11.49 -7.87 -4.22
N THR A 93 -12.27 -8.12 -3.17
CA THR A 93 -13.75 -8.06 -3.21
C THR A 93 -14.31 -6.71 -2.76
N SER A 94 -13.46 -5.82 -2.26
CA SER A 94 -13.84 -4.50 -1.78
C SER A 94 -13.75 -3.43 -2.86
N ASN A 95 -14.56 -2.38 -2.69
CA ASN A 95 -14.42 -1.15 -3.47
C ASN A 95 -13.22 -0.36 -2.91
N ASN A 96 -12.55 0.45 -3.74
CA ASN A 96 -11.30 1.12 -3.37
C ASN A 96 -11.33 1.87 -2.04
N GLU A 97 -12.42 2.59 -1.73
CA GLU A 97 -12.56 3.37 -0.47
C GLU A 97 -12.51 2.50 0.79
N TYR A 98 -12.77 1.20 0.68
CA TYR A 98 -12.70 0.26 1.79
C TYR A 98 -11.36 -0.48 1.89
N ILE A 99 -10.55 -0.47 0.82
CA ILE A 99 -9.26 -1.18 0.79
C ILE A 99 -8.30 -0.56 1.82
N GLU A 100 -8.23 0.76 1.89
CA GLU A 100 -7.37 1.46 2.86
C GLU A 100 -7.72 1.06 4.29
N LYS A 101 -9.00 1.10 4.64
CA LYS A 101 -9.46 0.71 5.98
C LYS A 101 -9.11 -0.74 6.32
N ILE A 102 -9.25 -1.66 5.36
CA ILE A 102 -8.87 -3.07 5.56
C ILE A 102 -7.38 -3.19 5.87
N LEU A 103 -6.54 -2.43 5.15
CA LEU A 103 -5.09 -2.44 5.34
C LEU A 103 -4.67 -1.76 6.64
N GLU A 104 -5.30 -0.63 7.00
CA GLU A 104 -5.10 0.04 8.29
C GLU A 104 -5.43 -0.90 9.45
N GLU A 105 -6.61 -1.50 9.45
CA GLU A 105 -7.05 -2.48 10.46
C GLU A 105 -6.06 -3.66 10.58
N TYR A 106 -5.56 -4.16 9.45
CA TYR A 106 -4.58 -5.25 9.43
C TYR A 106 -3.25 -4.83 10.04
N ILE A 107 -2.71 -3.67 9.62
CA ILE A 107 -1.43 -3.16 10.11
C ILE A 107 -1.49 -2.90 11.61
N GLU A 108 -2.55 -2.24 12.10
CA GLU A 108 -2.76 -2.00 13.53
C GLU A 108 -2.80 -3.31 14.32
N LYS A 109 -3.54 -4.31 13.84
CA LYS A 109 -3.63 -5.62 14.48
C LYS A 109 -2.28 -6.32 14.57
N GLU A 110 -1.48 -6.28 13.51
CA GLU A 110 -0.13 -6.89 13.52
C GLU A 110 0.83 -6.15 14.46
N ASN A 111 0.74 -4.82 14.55
CA ASN A 111 1.50 -4.02 15.53
C ASN A 111 1.14 -4.40 16.98
N LEU A 112 -0.15 -4.58 17.29
CA LEU A 112 -0.62 -4.95 18.62
C LEU A 112 -0.17 -6.34 19.07
N LYS A 113 0.01 -7.28 18.14
CA LYS A 113 0.49 -8.65 18.44
C LYS A 113 1.99 -8.71 18.82
N LYS A 114 2.75 -7.63 18.64
CA LYS A 114 4.18 -7.58 19.00
C LYS A 114 4.47 -6.98 20.38
N LYS A 115 3.46 -6.49 21.09
CA LYS A 115 3.56 -6.13 22.52
C LYS A 115 3.33 -7.33 23.41
#